data_AF-A0A1B0CEC1-F1
#
_entry.id   AF-A0A1B0CEC1-F1
#
_cell.length_a   1.000
_cell.length_b   1.000
_cell.length_c   1.000
_cell.angle_alpha   90.00
_cell.angle_beta   90.00
_cell.angle_gamma   90.00
#
_symmetry.space_group_name_H-M   'P 1'
#
loop_
_entity.id
_entity.type
_entity.pdbx_description
1 polymer ?
#
loop_
_entity_poly.entity_id
_entity_poly.type
_entity_poly.pdbx_seq_one_letter_code
_entity_poly.pdbx_strand_id
1 'polypeptide(L)' 'MESSQLTAQKIMLKGKGAAAAFINADCTSNRGGHSVHLDILLDNLLDPEKSIDNSETIEWCKWLIAGGRTPSEFSAIVE' A
#
# COMPACT_ATOMS: atom_id res chain seq x y z
N MET A 1 16.22 6.06 -9.39
CA MET A 1 14.86 6.58 -9.14
C MET A 1 13.83 6.06 -10.16
N GLU A 2 14.12 6.07 -11.47
CA GLU A 2 13.17 5.62 -12.51
C GLU A 2 12.69 4.15 -12.34
N SER A 3 13.59 3.24 -11.93
CA SER A 3 13.23 1.83 -11.68
C SER A 3 12.23 1.64 -10.53
N SER A 4 12.33 2.44 -9.47
CA SER A 4 11.42 2.38 -8.31
C SER A 4 10.04 2.93 -8.68
N GLN A 5 9.96 4.02 -9.44
CA GLN A 5 8.69 4.56 -9.92
C GLN A 5 7.95 3.59 -10.86
N LEU A 6 8.67 2.93 -11.78
CA LEU A 6 8.08 1.89 -12.63
C LEU A 6 7.56 0.70 -11.82
N THR A 7 8.23 0.38 -10.72
CA THR A 7 7.82 -0.68 -9.81
C THR A 7 6.57 -0.29 -9.02
N ALA A 8 6.52 0.94 -8.48
CA ALA A 8 5.33 1.49 -7.83
C ALA A 8 4.12 1.49 -8.79
N GLN A 9 4.30 1.96 -10.03
CA GLN A 9 3.22 1.97 -11.03
C GLN A 9 2.72 0.55 -11.33
N LYS A 10 3.61 -0.44 -11.47
CA LYS A 10 3.21 -1.84 -11.67
C LYS A 10 2.40 -2.41 -10.50
N ILE A 11 2.73 -2.02 -9.27
CA ILE A 11 1.96 -2.40 -8.08
C ILE A 11 0.60 -1.71 -8.11
N MET A 12 0.56 -0.40 -8.36
CA MET A 12 -0.68 0.38 -8.39
C MET A 12 -1.63 -0.05 -9.50
N LEU A 13 -1.13 -0.49 -10.65
CA LEU A 13 -1.91 -1.04 -11.77
C LEU A 13 -2.72 -2.28 -11.41
N LYS A 14 -2.36 -3.01 -10.33
CA LYS A 14 -3.16 -4.13 -9.83
C LYS A 14 -4.48 -3.68 -9.19
N GLY A 15 -4.61 -2.39 -8.85
CA GLY A 15 -5.71 -1.84 -8.07
C GLY A 15 -5.47 -1.97 -6.56
N LYS A 16 -6.11 -1.08 -5.79
CA LYS A 16 -5.90 -0.90 -4.34
C LYS A 16 -6.00 -2.20 -3.53
N GLY A 17 -7.09 -2.95 -3.69
CA GLY A 17 -7.31 -4.18 -2.95
C GLY A 17 -6.30 -5.30 -3.28
N ALA A 18 -6.06 -5.56 -4.57
CA ALA A 18 -5.13 -6.61 -4.98
C ALA A 18 -3.68 -6.24 -4.65
N ALA A 19 -3.30 -4.97 -4.80
CA ALA A 19 -2.00 -4.46 -4.37
C ALA A 19 -1.82 -4.61 -2.86
N ALA A 20 -2.81 -4.23 -2.05
CA ALA A 20 -2.74 -4.37 -0.61
C ALA A 20 -2.67 -5.83 -0.14
N ALA A 21 -3.43 -6.74 -0.76
CA ALA A 21 -3.34 -8.18 -0.50
C ALA A 21 -1.94 -8.72 -0.80
N PHE A 22 -1.37 -8.30 -1.94
CA PHE A 22 -0.02 -8.69 -2.35
C PHE A 22 1.03 -8.18 -1.36
N ILE A 23 0.99 -6.90 -0.99
CA ILE A 23 1.93 -6.32 -0.03
C ILE A 23 1.82 -6.98 1.35
N ASN A 24 0.61 -7.24 1.83
CA ASN A 24 0.39 -7.95 3.08
C ASN A 24 0.98 -9.36 3.06
N ALA A 25 0.79 -10.10 1.97
CA ALA A 25 1.40 -11.42 1.79
C ALA A 25 2.94 -11.35 1.75
N ASP A 26 3.50 -10.33 1.10
CA ASP A 26 4.95 -10.11 1.02
C ASP A 26 5.56 -9.80 2.41
N CYS A 27 4.92 -8.90 3.17
CA CYS A 27 5.32 -8.57 4.55
C CYS A 27 5.28 -9.79 5.48
N THR A 28 4.20 -10.57 5.43
CA THR A 28 4.00 -11.73 6.31
C THR A 28 4.90 -12.92 5.97
N SER A 29 5.29 -13.05 4.69
CA SER A 29 6.15 -14.14 4.23
C SER A 29 7.64 -13.91 4.55
N ASN A 30 8.06 -12.65 4.73
CA ASN A 30 9.45 -12.33 4.98
C ASN A 30 9.78 -12.42 6.48
N ARG A 31 10.87 -13.12 6.85
CA ARG A 31 11.23 -13.42 8.25
C ARG A 31 11.59 -12.20 9.11
N GLY A 32 11.49 -10.98 8.58
CA GLY A 32 11.69 -9.72 9.29
C GLY A 32 10.56 -8.70 9.09
N GLY A 33 9.43 -9.08 8.49
CA GLY A 33 8.31 -8.16 8.24
C GLY A 33 8.57 -7.06 7.20
N HIS A 34 9.78 -7.02 6.62
CA HIS A 34 10.22 -6.00 5.68
C HIS A 34 9.79 -6.35 4.26
N SER A 35 9.17 -5.41 3.54
CA SER A 35 8.78 -5.55 2.14
C SER A 35 9.34 -4.39 1.32
N VAL A 36 10.24 -4.70 0.38
CA VAL A 36 10.77 -3.71 -0.57
C VAL A 36 9.66 -3.13 -1.45
N HIS A 37 8.63 -3.92 -1.74
CA HIS A 37 7.47 -3.47 -2.49
C HIS A 37 6.63 -2.45 -1.69
N LEU A 38 6.55 -2.62 -0.36
CA LEU A 38 5.91 -1.65 0.52
C LEU A 38 6.71 -0.35 0.54
N ASP A 39 8.04 -0.42 0.71
CA ASP A 39 8.91 0.77 0.72
C ASP A 39 8.75 1.60 -0.55
N ILE A 40 8.85 0.95 -1.71
CA ILE A 40 8.71 1.61 -3.02
C ILE A 40 7.32 2.24 -3.19
N LEU A 41 6.27 1.58 -2.70
CA LEU A 41 4.92 2.10 -2.79
C LEU A 41 4.73 3.30 -1.84
N LEU A 42 5.26 3.22 -0.61
CA LEU A 42 5.20 4.32 0.35
C LEU A 42 6.00 5.55 -0.11
N ASP A 43 7.18 5.35 -0.70
CA ASP A 43 7.96 6.43 -1.31
C ASP A 43 7.16 7.17 -2.39
N ASN A 44 6.32 6.45 -3.14
CA ASN A 44 5.45 7.09 -4.12
C ASN A 44 4.25 7.77 -3.47
N LEU A 45 3.59 7.14 -2.51
CA LEU A 45 2.34 7.64 -1.90
C LEU A 45 2.58 8.84 -0.98
N LEU A 46 3.66 8.80 -0.19
CA LEU A 46 4.03 9.78 0.83
C LEU A 46 5.13 10.73 0.35
N ASP A 47 5.16 10.99 -0.95
CA ASP A 47 6.02 11.99 -1.55
C ASP A 47 5.80 13.36 -0.88
N PRO A 48 6.84 14.02 -0.32
CA PRO A 48 6.72 15.32 0.32
C PRO A 48 6.14 16.42 -0.58
N GLU A 49 6.18 16.26 -1.90
CA GLU A 49 5.57 17.19 -2.85
C GLU A 49 4.03 17.03 -2.92
N LYS A 50 3.49 15.92 -2.42
CA LYS A 50 2.03 15.69 -2.36
C LYS A 50 1.48 16.25 -1.05
N SER A 51 0.29 16.85 -1.15
CA SER A 51 -0.43 17.30 0.05
C SER A 51 -0.77 16.12 0.96
N ILE A 52 -0.60 16.29 2.27
CA ILE A 52 -0.90 15.26 3.27
C ILE A 52 -2.40 14.93 3.35
N ASP A 53 -3.27 15.86 2.90
CA ASP A 53 -4.71 15.67 2.82
C ASP A 53 -5.19 15.05 1.50
N ASN A 54 -4.26 14.61 0.63
CA ASN A 54 -4.59 13.98 -0.63
C ASN A 54 -5.45 12.74 -0.39
N SER A 55 -6.72 12.80 -0.83
CA SER A 55 -7.72 11.76 -0.57
C SER A 55 -7.33 10.41 -1.19
N GLU A 56 -6.67 10.41 -2.35
CA GLU A 56 -6.22 9.20 -3.04
C GLU A 56 -5.11 8.52 -2.24
N THR A 57 -4.09 9.27 -1.79
CA THR A 57 -3.02 8.76 -0.91
C THR A 57 -3.61 8.18 0.38
N ILE A 58 -4.53 8.90 1.04
CA ILE A 58 -5.20 8.42 2.25
C ILE A 58 -5.96 7.12 1.99
N GLU A 59 -6.67 7.02 0.86
CA GLU A 59 -7.40 5.80 0.51
C GLU A 59 -6.45 4.63 0.29
N TRP A 60 -5.33 4.83 -0.41
CA TRP A 60 -4.28 3.81 -0.56
C TRP A 60 -3.76 3.32 0.80
N CYS A 61 -3.46 4.24 1.73
CA CYS A 61 -3.02 3.87 3.07
C CYS A 61 -4.07 3.02 3.81
N LYS A 62 -5.37 3.36 3.70
CA LYS A 62 -6.45 2.56 4.30
C LYS A 62 -6.49 1.14 3.74
N TRP A 63 -6.34 0.98 2.43
CA TRP A 63 -6.28 -0.33 1.79
C TRP A 63 -5.06 -1.14 2.24
N LEU A 64 -3.89 -0.51 2.34
CA LEU A 64 -2.67 -1.16 2.83
C LEU A 64 -2.84 -1.68 4.27
N ILE A 65 -3.40 -0.86 5.17
CA ILE A 65 -3.69 -1.25 6.56
C ILE A 65 -4.69 -2.42 6.60
N ALA A 66 -5.72 -2.38 5.75
CA ALA A 66 -6.71 -3.45 5.66
C ALA A 66 -6.14 -4.76 5.05
N GLY A 67 -4.92 -4.74 4.53
CA GLY A 67 -4.21 -5.92 4.04
C GLY A 67 -4.91 -6.64 2.87
N GLY A 68 -5.65 -5.89 2.05
CA GLY A 68 -6.41 -6.42 0.90
C GLY A 68 -7.88 -6.71 1.16
N ARG A 69 -8.35 -6.58 2.41
CA ARG A 69 -9.79 -6.47 2.71
C ARG A 69 -10.27 -5.06 2.38
N THR A 70 -11.58 -4.88 2.18
CA THR A 70 -12.12 -3.53 2.10
C THR A 70 -11.92 -2.80 3.43
N PRO A 71 -11.65 -1.49 3.44
CA PRO A 71 -11.51 -0.72 4.68
C PRO A 71 -12.71 -0.87 5.63
N SER A 72 -13.91 -1.03 5.07
CA SER A 72 -15.15 -1.28 5.83
C SER A 72 -15.13 -2.64 6.53
N GLU A 73 -14.71 -3.70 5.83
CA GLU A 73 -14.58 -5.04 6.43
C GLU A 73 -13.52 -5.07 7.53
N PHE A 74 -12.42 -4.33 7.38
CA PHE A 74 -11.40 -4.24 8.42
C PHE A 74 -11.89 -3.48 9.66
N SER A 75 -12.63 -2.39 9.47
CA SER A 75 -13.14 -1.57 10.57
C SER A 75 -14.10 -2.34 11.49
N ALA A 76 -14.84 -3.31 10.94
CA ALA A 76 -15.76 -4.18 11.69
C ALA A 76 -15.06 -5.24 12.56
N ILE A 77 -13.73 -5.40 12.48
CA ILE A 77 -12.97 -6.39 13.27
C ILE A 77 -12.71 -5.89 14.69
N VAL A 78 -12.76 -4.58 14.92
CA VAL A 78 -12.42 -3.93 16.20
C VAL A 78 -13.68 -3.44 16.94
N GLU A 79 -14.87 -3.90 16.54
CA GLU A 79 -16.15 -3.57 17.17
C GLU A 79 -16.60 -4.63 18.19
#